data_AF-A0A938Q5K6-F1
#
_entry.id   AF-A0A938Q5K6-F1
#
_cell.length_a   1.000
_cell.length_b   1.000
_cell.length_c   1.000
_cell.angle_alpha   90.00
_cell.angle_beta   90.00
_cell.angle_gamma   90.00
#
_symmetry.space_group_name_H-M   'P 1'
#
loop_
_entity.id
_entity.type
_entity.pdbx_description
1 polymer ?
#
loop_
_entity_poly.entity_id
_entity_poly.type
_entity_poly.pdbx_seq_one_letter_code
_entity_poly.pdbx_strand_id
1 'polypeptide(L)'
;MQFDAMTATALVGATLALQVGMAATMRNHAGSPMAAALVNFAVGTMFLFVAVALGRGSLSGLAQVGSAPWWAWGAGILGGLYITASAAFGPSLGGATFLALVVAGQMTAALALDHYGLVGFPVRPLDAARTAGAVLVVAGMFLLAR
;
A
#
# COMPACT_ATOMS: atom_id res chain seq x y z
N MET A 1 20.44 8.83 -9.05
CA MET A 1 19.99 7.53 -8.50
C MET A 1 19.07 7.68 -7.29
N GLN A 2 19.51 8.22 -6.14
CA GLN A 2 18.62 8.30 -4.97
C GLN A 2 17.47 9.31 -5.13
N PHE A 3 17.73 10.45 -5.78
CA PHE A 3 16.71 11.44 -6.10
C PHE A 3 15.65 10.89 -7.08
N ASP A 4 16.08 10.13 -8.10
CA ASP A 4 15.18 9.51 -9.09
C ASP A 4 14.26 8.45 -8.46
N ALA A 5 14.76 7.73 -7.44
CA ALA A 5 13.95 6.76 -6.70
C ALA A 5 12.90 7.46 -5.81
N MET A 6 13.23 8.60 -5.20
CA MET A 6 12.31 9.38 -4.39
C MET A 6 11.16 9.94 -5.23
N THR A 7 11.47 10.52 -6.38
CA THR A 7 10.46 11.06 -7.30
C THR A 7 9.57 9.96 -7.88
N ALA A 8 10.15 8.82 -8.29
CA ALA A 8 9.38 7.67 -8.74
C ALA A 8 8.42 7.14 -7.66
N THR A 9 8.88 7.05 -6.41
CA THR A 9 8.05 6.58 -5.28
C THR A 9 6.90 7.56 -4.99
N ALA A 10 7.16 8.87 -5.07
CA ALA A 10 6.13 9.89 -4.93
C ALA A 10 5.04 9.77 -6.03
N LEU A 11 5.44 9.52 -7.27
CA LEU A 11 4.52 9.30 -8.38
C LEU A 11 3.66 8.04 -8.19
N VAL A 12 4.25 6.95 -7.66
CA VAL A 12 3.48 5.76 -7.29
C VAL A 12 2.43 6.11 -6.24
N GLY A 13 2.75 6.95 -5.26
CA GLY A 13 1.78 7.46 -4.29
C GLY A 13 0.57 8.15 -4.93
N ALA A 14 0.78 8.94 -5.98
CA ALA A 14 -0.31 9.59 -6.71
C ALA A 14 -1.28 8.58 -7.37
N THR A 15 -0.79 7.41 -7.78
CA THR A 15 -1.65 6.35 -8.33
C THR A 15 -2.64 5.77 -7.32
N LEU A 16 -2.35 5.86 -6.01
CA LEU A 16 -3.27 5.40 -4.97
C LEU A 16 -4.55 6.24 -4.92
N ALA A 17 -4.49 7.54 -5.24
CA ALA A 17 -5.67 8.38 -5.34
C ALA A 17 -6.61 7.93 -6.46
N LEU A 18 -6.05 7.59 -7.62
CA LEU A 18 -6.81 6.99 -8.72
C LEU A 18 -7.41 5.65 -8.30
N GLN A 19 -6.64 4.84 -7.56
CA GLN A 19 -7.07 3.51 -7.11
C GLN A 19 -8.31 3.56 -6.21
N VAL A 20 -8.40 4.54 -5.30
CA VAL A 20 -9.59 4.72 -4.45
C VAL A 20 -10.85 4.92 -5.30
N GLY A 21 -10.78 5.79 -6.31
CA GLY A 21 -11.90 6.02 -7.24
C GLY A 21 -12.24 4.80 -8.09
N MET A 22 -11.24 4.10 -8.63
CA MET A 22 -11.45 2.89 -9.41
C MET A 22 -12.05 1.76 -8.58
N ALA A 23 -11.57 1.56 -7.35
CA ALA A 23 -12.09 0.54 -6.43
C ALA A 23 -13.54 0.84 -6.01
N ALA A 24 -13.88 2.10 -5.77
CA ALA A 24 -15.25 2.54 -5.53
C ALA A 24 -16.19 2.27 -6.71
N THR A 25 -15.75 2.59 -7.93
CA THR A 25 -16.52 2.31 -9.14
C THR A 25 -16.74 0.81 -9.31
N MET A 26 -15.71 -0.01 -9.12
CA MET A 26 -15.82 -1.46 -9.19
C MET A 26 -16.81 -2.00 -8.15
N ARG A 27 -16.77 -1.48 -6.92
CA ARG A 27 -17.76 -1.83 -5.86
C ARG A 27 -19.19 -1.56 -6.30
N ASN A 28 -19.45 -0.41 -6.91
CA ASN A 28 -20.80 -0.06 -7.34
C ASN A 28 -21.36 -1.04 -8.37
N HIS A 29 -20.50 -1.64 -9.21
CA HIS A 29 -20.90 -2.66 -10.18
C HIS A 29 -20.93 -4.08 -9.58
N ALA A 30 -19.98 -4.41 -8.71
CA ALA A 30 -19.85 -5.73 -8.10
C ALA A 30 -20.84 -5.96 -6.93
N GLY A 31 -21.48 -4.90 -6.42
CA GLY A 31 -22.44 -4.96 -5.33
C GLY A 31 -21.85 -5.19 -3.92
N SER A 32 -20.54 -5.46 -3.81
CA SER A 32 -19.86 -5.55 -2.51
C SER A 32 -18.38 -5.12 -2.60
N PRO A 33 -17.81 -4.56 -1.51
CA PRO A 33 -16.40 -4.17 -1.47
C PRO A 33 -15.44 -5.36 -1.64
N MET A 34 -15.78 -6.51 -1.06
CA MET A 34 -14.95 -7.71 -1.15
C MET A 34 -14.92 -8.29 -2.56
N ALA A 35 -16.08 -8.34 -3.25
CA ALA A 35 -16.11 -8.78 -4.65
C ALA A 35 -15.34 -7.82 -5.56
N ALA A 36 -15.44 -6.51 -5.34
CA ALA A 36 -14.64 -5.53 -6.08
C ALA A 36 -13.14 -5.69 -5.84
N ALA A 37 -12.73 -5.91 -4.59
CA ALA A 37 -11.33 -6.18 -4.26
C ALA A 37 -10.84 -7.47 -4.93
N LEU A 38 -11.64 -8.54 -4.94
CA LEU A 38 -11.31 -9.79 -5.63
C LEU A 38 -11.09 -9.57 -7.13
N VAL A 39 -11.98 -8.82 -7.81
CA VAL A 39 -11.84 -8.50 -9.23
C VAL A 39 -10.59 -7.66 -9.47
N ASN A 40 -10.36 -6.62 -8.66
CA ASN A 40 -9.16 -5.78 -8.77
C ASN A 40 -7.88 -6.59 -8.57
N PHE A 41 -7.85 -7.51 -7.60
CA PHE A 41 -6.74 -8.42 -7.38
C PHE A 41 -6.54 -9.36 -8.56
N ALA A 42 -7.60 -9.94 -9.11
CA ALA A 42 -7.50 -10.81 -10.27
C ALA A 42 -6.90 -10.08 -11.48
N VAL A 43 -7.34 -8.84 -11.75
CA VAL A 43 -6.77 -8.00 -12.83
C VAL A 43 -5.30 -7.68 -12.54
N GLY A 44 -4.95 -7.29 -11.31
CA GLY A 44 -3.57 -7.03 -10.91
C GLY A 44 -2.66 -8.26 -11.02
N THR A 45 -3.13 -9.42 -10.58
CA THR A 45 -2.42 -10.70 -10.70
C THR A 45 -2.22 -11.07 -12.17
N MET A 46 -3.23 -10.89 -13.03
CA MET A 46 -3.12 -11.12 -14.47
C MET A 46 -2.05 -10.20 -15.09
N PHE A 47 -2.06 -8.92 -14.74
CA PHE A 47 -1.04 -7.97 -15.18
C PHE A 47 0.37 -8.41 -14.76
N LEU A 48 0.56 -8.80 -13.48
CA LEU A 48 1.84 -9.29 -12.98
C LEU A 48 2.29 -10.58 -13.68
N PHE A 49 1.36 -11.51 -13.92
CA PHE A 49 1.65 -12.76 -14.61
C PHE A 49 2.13 -12.50 -16.04
N VAL A 50 1.43 -11.65 -16.80
CA VAL A 50 1.83 -11.25 -18.15
C VAL A 50 3.18 -10.55 -18.13
N ALA A 51 3.42 -9.64 -17.20
CA ALA A 51 4.71 -8.95 -17.08
C ALA A 51 5.87 -9.94 -16.86
N VAL A 52 5.70 -10.93 -15.97
CA VAL A 52 6.71 -11.97 -15.74
C VAL A 52 6.89 -12.84 -16.98
N ALA A 53 5.81 -13.25 -17.65
CA ALA A 53 5.88 -14.03 -18.88
C ALA A 53 6.61 -13.30 -20.03
N LEU A 54 6.52 -11.96 -20.07
CA LEU A 54 7.27 -11.11 -21.00
C LEU A 54 8.73 -10.83 -20.56
N GLY A 55 9.22 -11.53 -19.54
CA GLY A 55 10.60 -11.41 -19.07
C GLY A 55 10.88 -10.17 -18.21
N ARG A 56 9.84 -9.47 -17.73
CA ARG A 56 10.01 -8.34 -16.78
C ARG A 56 10.17 -8.79 -15.33
N GLY A 57 10.21 -10.10 -15.08
CA GLY A 57 10.49 -10.71 -13.79
C GLY A 57 11.29 -12.00 -13.93
N SER A 58 11.53 -12.68 -12.81
CA SER A 58 12.30 -13.93 -12.78
C SER A 58 11.40 -15.14 -12.54
N LEU A 59 11.27 -16.00 -13.56
CA LEU A 59 10.58 -17.29 -13.43
C LEU A 59 11.28 -18.22 -12.42
N SER A 60 12.62 -18.19 -12.35
CA SER A 60 13.36 -18.94 -11.34
C SER A 60 13.16 -18.38 -9.93
N GLY A 61 12.95 -17.07 -9.80
CA GLY A 61 12.56 -16.42 -8.55
C GLY A 61 11.21 -16.91 -8.03
N LEU A 62 10.21 -17.07 -8.92
CA LEU A 62 8.90 -17.61 -8.54
C LEU A 62 8.99 -19.03 -7.96
N ALA A 63 9.86 -19.87 -8.50
CA ALA A 63 10.09 -21.23 -7.99
C ALA A 63 10.66 -21.24 -6.56
N GLN A 64 11.36 -20.18 -6.15
CA GLN A 64 11.95 -20.06 -4.81
C GLN A 64 11.02 -19.40 -3.79
N VAL A 65 9.88 -18.82 -4.19
CA VAL A 65 8.95 -18.15 -3.25
C VAL A 65 8.46 -19.11 -2.16
N GLY A 66 8.41 -20.42 -2.44
CA GLY A 66 8.08 -21.46 -1.47
C GLY A 66 8.97 -21.49 -0.21
N SER A 67 10.21 -20.99 -0.29
CA SER A 67 11.11 -20.90 0.87
C SER A 67 10.98 -19.59 1.66
N ALA A 68 10.08 -18.69 1.26
CA ALA A 68 9.86 -17.45 1.98
C ALA A 68 9.23 -17.74 3.36
N PRO A 69 9.57 -16.97 4.42
CA PRO A 69 8.95 -17.10 5.72
C PRO A 69 7.42 -16.99 5.64
N TRP A 70 6.70 -17.78 6.45
CA TRP A 70 5.23 -17.87 6.39
C TRP A 70 4.53 -16.50 6.53
N TRP A 71 5.09 -15.57 7.30
CA TRP A 71 4.53 -14.23 7.49
C TRP A 71 4.61 -13.36 6.23
N ALA A 72 5.55 -13.62 5.31
CA ALA A 72 5.72 -12.85 4.08
C ALA A 72 4.53 -13.00 3.13
N TRP A 73 3.87 -14.17 3.17
CA TRP A 73 2.65 -14.46 2.41
C TRP A 73 1.46 -13.60 2.85
N GLY A 74 1.49 -13.08 4.08
CA GLY A 74 0.46 -12.19 4.62
C GLY A 74 0.37 -10.85 3.88
N ALA A 75 1.41 -10.44 3.15
CA ALA A 75 1.40 -9.18 2.40
C ALA A 75 0.23 -9.11 1.38
N GLY A 76 -0.09 -10.23 0.73
CA GLY A 76 -1.23 -10.30 -0.19
C GLY A 76 -2.58 -10.08 0.52
N ILE A 77 -2.73 -10.62 1.73
CA ILE A 77 -3.93 -10.44 2.56
C ILE A 77 -4.06 -8.96 2.96
N LEU A 78 -2.98 -8.34 3.43
CA LEU A 78 -2.96 -6.93 3.81
C LEU A 78 -3.28 -6.01 2.62
N GLY A 79 -2.78 -6.33 1.43
CA GLY A 79 -3.16 -5.63 0.20
C GLY A 79 -4.65 -5.80 -0.14
N GLY A 80 -5.19 -7.01 0.00
CA GLY A 80 -6.62 -7.33 -0.15
C GLY A 80 -7.48 -6.47 0.76
N LEU A 81 -7.10 -6.38 2.03
CA LEU A 81 -7.77 -5.55 3.03
C LEU A 81 -7.70 -4.07 2.67
N TYR A 82 -6.55 -3.58 2.20
CA TYR A 82 -6.42 -2.20 1.76
C TYR A 82 -7.38 -1.86 0.60
N ILE A 83 -7.41 -2.68 -0.45
CA ILE A 83 -8.30 -2.43 -1.60
C ILE A 83 -9.76 -2.52 -1.16
N THR A 84 -10.11 -3.51 -0.34
CA THR A 84 -11.46 -3.65 0.21
C THR A 84 -11.87 -2.42 1.02
N ALA A 85 -10.99 -1.92 1.90
CA ALA A 85 -11.21 -0.71 2.68
C ALA A 85 -11.34 0.54 1.78
N SER A 86 -10.53 0.66 0.73
CA SER A 86 -10.62 1.77 -0.22
C SER A 86 -11.95 1.77 -0.98
N ALA A 87 -12.44 0.60 -1.37
CA ALA A 87 -13.73 0.43 -2.01
C ALA A 87 -14.88 0.77 -1.05
N ALA A 88 -14.81 0.26 0.19
CA ALA A 88 -15.84 0.45 1.20
C ALA A 88 -15.93 1.91 1.67
N PHE A 89 -14.81 2.47 2.12
CA PHE A 89 -14.76 3.74 2.87
C PHE A 89 -14.29 4.93 2.03
N GLY A 90 -13.63 4.70 0.90
CA GLY A 90 -13.18 5.77 0.01
C GLY A 90 -14.31 6.72 -0.41
N PRO A 91 -15.49 6.22 -0.84
CA PRO A 91 -16.61 7.08 -1.22
C PRO A 91 -17.24 7.86 -0.07
N SER A 92 -17.28 7.27 1.14
CA SER A 92 -17.90 7.91 2.31
C SER A 92 -17.00 8.96 2.96
N LEU A 93 -15.69 8.73 2.96
CA LEU A 93 -14.71 9.65 3.54
C LEU A 93 -14.23 10.71 2.54
N GLY A 94 -14.33 10.43 1.24
CA GLY A 94 -13.63 11.17 0.19
C GLY A 94 -12.18 10.70 0.05
N GLY A 95 -11.63 10.79 -1.16
CA GLY A 95 -10.30 10.24 -1.47
C GLY A 95 -9.16 10.88 -0.67
N ALA A 96 -9.21 12.20 -0.46
CA ALA A 96 -8.19 12.91 0.31
C ALA A 96 -8.17 12.48 1.78
N THR A 97 -9.32 12.48 2.45
CA THR A 97 -9.46 12.06 3.85
C THR A 97 -9.09 10.59 4.04
N PHE A 98 -9.55 9.70 3.15
CA PHE A 98 -9.19 8.27 3.21
C PHE A 98 -7.68 8.09 3.12
N LEU A 99 -7.02 8.70 2.13
CA LEU A 99 -5.57 8.60 1.98
C LEU A 99 -4.81 9.25 3.14
N ALA A 100 -5.28 10.38 3.66
CA ALA A 100 -4.66 11.03 4.82
C ALA A 100 -4.64 10.09 6.04
N LEU A 101 -5.77 9.42 6.33
CA LEU A 101 -5.85 8.45 7.42
C LEU A 101 -4.99 7.21 7.17
N VAL A 102 -4.97 6.70 5.95
CA VAL A 102 -4.11 5.56 5.56
C VAL A 102 -2.64 5.90 5.78
N VAL A 103 -2.19 7.05 5.28
CA VAL A 103 -0.78 7.42 5.40
C VAL A 103 -0.41 7.72 6.85
N ALA A 104 -1.31 8.29 7.65
CA ALA A 104 -1.06 8.48 9.08
C ALA A 104 -0.82 7.13 9.79
N GLY A 105 -1.64 6.12 9.48
CA GLY A 105 -1.44 4.75 9.96
C GLY A 105 -0.15 4.11 9.45
N GLN A 106 0.16 4.27 8.16
CA GLN A 106 1.37 3.76 7.53
C GLN A 106 2.64 4.36 8.15
N MET A 107 2.67 5.68 8.40
CA MET A 107 3.82 6.35 9.02
C MET A 107 4.03 5.87 10.45
N THR A 108 2.97 5.74 11.22
CA THR A 108 3.04 5.24 12.60
C THR A 108 3.57 3.80 12.64
N ALA A 109 3.04 2.93 11.78
CA ALA A 109 3.49 1.55 11.66
C ALA A 109 4.95 1.46 11.16
N ALA A 110 5.31 2.24 10.14
CA ALA A 110 6.66 2.25 9.57
C ALA A 110 7.71 2.63 10.60
N LEU A 111 7.45 3.65 11.43
CA LEU A 111 8.37 4.02 12.51
C LEU A 111 8.55 2.90 13.53
N ALA A 112 7.47 2.22 13.91
CA ALA A 112 7.56 1.09 14.84
C ALA A 112 8.35 -0.08 14.22
N LEU A 113 8.08 -0.43 12.96
CA LEU A 113 8.76 -1.50 12.23
C LEU A 113 10.25 -1.20 12.07
N ASP A 114 10.61 0.03 11.69
CA ASP A 114 12.00 0.48 11.55
C ASP A 114 12.73 0.46 12.91
N HIS A 115 12.06 0.90 13.98
CA HIS A 115 12.66 0.98 15.31
C HIS A 115 12.98 -0.41 15.87
N TYR A 116 12.07 -1.37 15.70
CA TYR A 116 12.21 -2.73 16.23
C TYR A 116 12.86 -3.70 15.22
N GLY A 117 13.12 -3.28 13.98
CA GLY A 117 13.69 -4.14 12.93
C GLY A 117 12.80 -5.32 12.55
N LEU A 118 11.48 -5.12 12.56
CA LEU A 118 10.49 -6.17 12.31
C LEU A 118 10.30 -6.41 10.81
N VAL A 119 9.75 -7.57 10.41
CA VAL A 119 9.35 -7.87 9.00
C VAL A 119 10.52 -7.69 8.01
N GLY A 120 11.75 -7.99 8.44
CA GLY A 120 12.95 -7.91 7.60
C GLY A 120 13.54 -6.50 7.42
N PHE A 121 13.00 -5.48 8.11
CA PHE A 121 13.60 -4.15 8.12
C PHE A 121 14.88 -4.11 8.98
N PRO A 122 15.92 -3.37 8.57
CA PRO A 122 17.08 -3.14 9.43
C PRO A 122 16.68 -2.22 10.60
N VAL A 123 17.19 -2.49 11.79
CA VAL A 123 16.97 -1.64 12.97
C VAL A 123 17.52 -0.25 12.70
N ARG A 124 16.64 0.75 12.76
CA ARG A 124 16.97 2.16 12.61
C ARG A 124 16.53 2.91 13.87
N PRO A 125 17.45 3.45 14.67
CA PRO A 125 17.07 4.20 15.86
C PRO A 125 16.22 5.41 15.48
N LEU A 126 15.22 5.68 16.32
CA LEU A 126 14.39 6.87 16.19
C LEU A 126 15.18 8.07 16.70
N ASP A 127 15.56 8.96 15.78
CA ASP A 127 16.11 10.26 16.14
C ASP A 127 15.00 11.31 16.30
N ALA A 128 15.34 12.45 16.91
CA ALA A 128 14.40 13.52 17.16
C ALA A 128 13.82 14.12 15.86
N ALA A 129 14.62 14.17 14.79
CA ALA A 129 14.22 14.75 13.51
C ALA A 129 13.17 13.89 12.79
N ARG A 130 13.35 12.57 12.75
CA ARG A 130 12.39 11.60 12.19
C ARG A 130 11.09 11.60 12.96
N THR A 131 11.18 11.62 14.29
CA THR A 131 10.01 11.66 15.16
C THR A 131 9.22 12.95 14.93
N ALA A 132 9.90 14.11 14.90
CA ALA A 132 9.26 15.39 14.60
C ALA A 132 8.64 15.42 13.20
N GLY A 133 9.34 14.92 12.18
CA GLY A 133 8.85 14.83 10.81
C GLY A 133 7.58 13.98 10.70
N ALA A 134 7.56 12.80 11.33
CA ALA A 134 6.38 11.95 11.34
C ALA A 134 5.19 12.60 12.07
N VAL A 135 5.43 13.26 13.20
CA VAL A 135 4.38 14.02 13.91
C VAL A 135 3.81 15.11 13.02
N LEU A 136 4.65 15.85 12.28
CA LEU A 136 4.19 16.87 11.34
C LEU A 136 3.35 16.28 10.20
N VAL A 137 3.76 15.14 9.64
CA VAL A 137 3.01 14.43 8.59
C VAL A 137 1.65 13.98 9.11
N VAL A 138 1.62 13.32 10.27
CA VAL A 138 0.39 12.83 10.90
C VAL A 138 -0.53 14.00 11.26
N ALA A 139 0.01 15.08 11.85
CA ALA A 139 -0.76 16.28 12.14
C ALA A 139 -1.35 16.86 10.85
N GLY A 140 -0.55 17.06 9.80
CA GLY A 140 -1.02 17.54 8.49
C GLY A 140 -2.14 16.68 7.91
N MET A 141 -2.09 15.36 8.10
CA MET A 141 -3.13 14.43 7.67
C MET A 141 -4.43 14.60 8.46
N PHE A 142 -4.37 14.72 9.78
CA PHE A 142 -5.55 15.06 10.58
C PHE A 142 -6.14 16.41 10.19
N LEU A 143 -5.29 17.37 9.80
CA LEU A 143 -5.75 18.67 9.32
C LEU A 143 -6.42 18.62 7.93
N LEU A 144 -6.12 17.61 7.11
CA LEU A 144 -6.80 17.36 5.83
C LEU A 144 -8.07 16.52 5.99
N ALA A 145 -8.14 15.70 7.04
CA ALA A 145 -9.24 14.77 7.30
C ALA A 145 -10.46 15.39 8.01
N ARG A 146 -10.43 16.70 8.27
CA ARG A 146 -11.47 17.50 8.91
C ARG A 146 -12.24 18.32 7.89
#